data_AF-A0A415IM41-F1
#
_entry.id   AF-A0A415IM41-F1
#
_cell.length_a   1.000
_cell.length_b   1.000
_cell.length_c   1.000
_cell.angle_alpha   90.00
_cell.angle_beta   90.00
_cell.angle_gamma   90.00
#
_symmetry.space_group_name_H-M   'P 1'
#
loop_
_entity.id
_entity.type
_entity.pdbx_description
1 polymer ?
#
loop_
_entity_poly.entity_id
_entity_poly.type
_entity_poly.pdbx_seq_one_letter_code
_entity_poly.pdbx_strand_id
1 'polypeptide(L)'
;MKVIALPEVREYLMELILILYKKEYFGFEENAQKYVEELIFDIKNNLPLKLNKPAPPYFDRYGKKMLYATFRKNKATQWYVFFNVYQKDGEMIFIIRYISNNHVTAQYL
;
A
#
# COMPACT_ATOMS: atom_id res chain seq x y z
N MET A 1 -5.81 -14.79 -9.65
CA MET A 1 -4.83 -13.79 -9.16
C MET A 1 -5.35 -13.30 -7.84
N LYS A 2 -4.51 -13.31 -6.81
CA LYS A 2 -4.95 -13.02 -5.44
C LYS A 2 -4.05 -11.96 -4.82
N VAL A 3 -4.64 -10.93 -4.23
CA VAL A 3 -3.91 -9.90 -3.48
C VAL A 3 -4.21 -10.06 -2.00
N ILE A 4 -3.18 -10.26 -1.19
CA ILE A 4 -3.27 -10.49 0.25
C ILE A 4 -2.32 -9.52 0.94
N ALA A 5 -2.77 -8.90 2.02
CA ALA A 5 -1.94 -8.07 2.87
C ALA A 5 -1.60 -8.80 4.18
N LEU A 6 -0.35 -8.64 4.65
CA LEU A 6 0.03 -9.08 5.98
C LEU A 6 -0.82 -8.40 7.06
N PRO A 7 -1.01 -9.03 8.24
CA PRO A 7 -1.82 -8.47 9.33
C PRO A 7 -1.45 -7.02 9.67
N GLU A 8 -0.16 -6.73 9.78
CA GLU A 8 0.37 -5.41 10.18
C GLU A 8 0.06 -4.33 9.14
N VAL A 9 -0.01 -4.71 7.86
CA VAL A 9 -0.42 -3.79 6.78
C VAL A 9 -1.91 -3.46 6.89
N ARG A 10 -2.74 -4.45 7.26
CA ARG A 10 -4.19 -4.24 7.45
C ARG A 10 -4.44 -3.37 8.68
N GLU A 11 -3.75 -3.64 9.77
CA GLU A 11 -3.81 -2.85 11.00
C GLU A 11 -3.41 -1.40 10.74
N TYR A 12 -2.26 -1.18 10.08
CA TYR A 12 -1.83 0.17 9.68
C TYR A 12 -2.89 0.89 8.83
N LEU A 13 -3.52 0.21 7.88
CA LEU A 13 -4.57 0.83 7.06
C LEU A 13 -5.81 1.20 7.88
N MET A 14 -6.17 0.42 8.89
CA MET A 14 -7.27 0.78 9.81
C MET A 14 -6.87 1.98 10.68
N GLU A 15 -5.66 1.97 11.25
CA GLU A 15 -5.13 3.09 12.04
C GLU A 15 -5.00 4.38 11.24
N LEU A 16 -4.70 4.26 9.94
CA LEU A 16 -4.59 5.39 9.02
C LEU A 16 -5.87 6.23 8.98
N ILE A 17 -7.05 5.63 9.15
CA ILE A 17 -8.33 6.35 9.22
C ILE A 17 -8.28 7.37 10.37
N LEU A 18 -7.95 6.90 11.57
CA LEU A 18 -7.83 7.73 12.76
C LEU A 18 -6.70 8.76 12.64
N ILE A 19 -5.57 8.40 12.02
CA ILE A 19 -4.46 9.35 11.79
C ILE A 19 -4.92 10.48 10.87
N LEU A 20 -5.60 10.16 9.77
CA LEU A 20 -6.04 11.13 8.79
C LEU A 20 -7.09 12.09 9.39
N TYR A 21 -8.01 11.55 10.20
CA TYR A 21 -9.00 12.36 10.90
C TYR A 21 -8.37 13.24 11.99
N LYS A 22 -7.57 12.68 12.91
CA LYS A 22 -6.94 13.43 14.02
C LYS A 22 -5.95 14.49 13.56
N LYS A 23 -5.35 14.32 12.38
CA LYS A 23 -4.46 15.32 11.77
C LYS A 23 -5.21 16.31 10.87
N GLU A 24 -6.54 16.30 10.91
CA GLU A 24 -7.41 17.24 10.18
C GLU A 24 -7.20 17.21 8.66
N TYR A 25 -6.71 16.10 8.09
CA TYR A 25 -6.70 15.92 6.64
C TYR A 25 -8.12 15.78 6.08
N PHE A 26 -9.05 15.31 6.91
CA PHE A 26 -10.48 15.29 6.63
C PHE A 26 -11.24 15.87 7.81
N GLY A 27 -12.26 16.69 7.55
CA GLY A 27 -13.10 17.27 8.60
C GLY A 27 -14.07 16.28 9.27
N PHE A 28 -14.20 15.07 8.72
CA PHE A 28 -15.09 14.01 9.22
C PHE A 28 -14.38 12.65 9.12
N GLU A 29 -14.57 11.79 10.12
CA GLU A 29 -13.94 10.47 10.18
C GLU A 29 -14.42 9.57 9.04
N GLU A 30 -15.70 9.68 8.64
CA GLU A 30 -16.29 8.92 7.54
C GLU A 30 -15.61 9.22 6.21
N ASN A 31 -15.15 10.46 6.01
CA ASN A 31 -14.39 10.83 4.82
C ASN A 31 -13.00 10.21 4.81
N ALA A 32 -12.34 10.12 5.98
CA ALA A 32 -11.07 9.42 6.12
C ALA A 32 -11.24 7.91 5.89
N GLN A 33 -12.32 7.31 6.41
CA GLN A 33 -12.66 5.91 6.18
C GLN A 33 -12.86 5.64 4.69
N LYS A 34 -13.71 6.43 4.03
CA LYS A 34 -13.97 6.31 2.59
C LYS A 34 -12.68 6.38 1.76
N TYR A 35 -11.80 7.32 2.10
CA TYR A 35 -10.50 7.45 1.43
C TYR A 35 -9.65 6.17 1.54
N VAL A 36 -9.57 5.57 2.73
CA VAL A 36 -8.81 4.34 2.96
C VAL A 36 -9.47 3.15 2.28
N GLU A 37 -10.79 3.02 2.32
CA GLU A 37 -11.54 1.97 1.62
C GLU A 37 -11.30 2.02 0.11
N GLU A 38 -11.34 3.21 -0.49
CA GLU A 38 -11.02 3.41 -1.90
C GLU A 38 -9.55 3.10 -2.22
N LEU A 39 -8.61 3.35 -1.29
CA LEU A 39 -7.21 2.93 -1.45
C LEU A 39 -7.08 1.40 -1.44
N ILE A 40 -7.73 0.73 -0.50
CA ILE A 40 -7.73 -0.74 -0.41
C ILE A 40 -8.35 -1.35 -1.67
N PHE A 41 -9.47 -0.81 -2.12
CA PHE A 41 -10.17 -1.27 -3.32
C PHE A 41 -9.29 -1.12 -4.57
N ASP A 42 -8.66 0.04 -4.76
CA ASP A 42 -7.76 0.29 -5.88
C ASP A 42 -6.55 -0.67 -5.86
N ILE A 43 -5.93 -0.88 -4.70
CA ILE A 43 -4.81 -1.82 -4.57
C ILE A 43 -5.25 -3.25 -4.89
N LYS A 44 -6.36 -3.73 -4.33
CA LYS A 44 -6.83 -5.10 -4.55
C LYS A 44 -7.12 -5.39 -6.02
N ASN A 45 -7.72 -4.44 -6.72
CA ASN A 45 -8.15 -4.65 -8.11
C ASN A 45 -7.05 -4.36 -9.13
N ASN A 46 -6.14 -3.41 -8.83
CA ASN A 46 -5.22 -2.91 -9.85
C ASN A 46 -3.76 -3.26 -9.59
N LEU A 47 -3.35 -3.72 -8.40
CA LEU A 47 -1.94 -4.07 -8.12
C LEU A 47 -1.33 -5.04 -9.14
N PRO A 48 -2.01 -6.13 -9.57
CA PRO A 48 -1.46 -7.03 -10.57
C PRO A 48 -1.25 -6.39 -11.95
N LEU A 49 -1.95 -5.29 -12.24
CA LEU A 49 -1.91 -4.57 -13.52
C LEU A 49 -0.88 -3.43 -13.52
N LYS A 50 -0.33 -3.06 -12.36
CA LYS A 50 0.62 -1.95 -12.25
C LYS A 50 2.00 -2.36 -12.74
N LEU A 51 2.67 -1.41 -13.41
CA LEU A 51 4.13 -1.48 -13.56
C LEU A 51 4.75 -1.51 -12.17
N ASN A 52 5.66 -2.45 -11.95
CA ASN A 52 6.35 -2.63 -10.69
C ASN A 52 7.85 -2.45 -10.87
N LYS A 53 8.52 -2.09 -9.77
CA LYS A 53 9.96 -1.84 -9.71
C LYS A 53 10.56 -2.63 -8.54
N PRO A 54 11.83 -3.05 -8.62
CA PRO A 54 12.53 -3.59 -7.46
C PRO A 54 12.52 -2.59 -6.30
N ALA A 55 12.21 -3.06 -5.10
CA ALA A 55 12.28 -2.26 -3.88
C ALA A 55 13.75 -1.98 -3.51
N PRO A 56 14.10 -0.76 -3.10
CA PRO A 56 15.44 -0.45 -2.59
C PRO A 56 15.79 -1.25 -1.33
N PRO A 57 17.10 -1.52 -1.07
CA PRO A 57 17.55 -2.31 0.09
C PRO A 57 17.07 -1.78 1.45
N TYR A 58 16.78 -0.49 1.56
CA TYR A 58 16.20 0.11 2.77
C TYR A 58 14.92 -0.62 3.24
N PHE A 59 14.15 -1.16 2.30
CA PHE A 59 12.89 -1.85 2.60
C PHE A 59 13.08 -3.34 2.92
N ASP A 60 14.28 -3.90 2.84
CA ASP A 60 14.53 -5.33 3.11
C ASP A 60 14.11 -5.77 4.51
N ARG A 61 13.99 -4.82 5.45
CA ARG A 61 13.44 -5.04 6.80
C ARG A 61 12.00 -5.56 6.81
N TYR A 62 11.22 -5.31 5.74
CA TYR A 62 9.86 -5.80 5.58
C TYR A 62 9.80 -7.10 4.75
N GLY A 63 10.91 -7.47 4.10
CA GLY A 63 11.03 -8.63 3.24
C GLY A 63 12.10 -8.41 2.16
N LYS A 64 12.85 -9.46 1.82
CA LYS A 64 13.89 -9.37 0.80
C LYS A 64 13.32 -9.47 -0.62
N LYS A 65 13.99 -8.83 -1.57
CA LYS A 65 13.68 -8.91 -3.03
C LYS A 65 12.22 -8.56 -3.34
N MET A 66 11.67 -7.58 -2.63
CA MET A 66 10.33 -7.09 -2.90
C MET A 66 10.29 -6.29 -4.20
N LEU A 67 9.09 -6.20 -4.76
CA LEU A 67 8.72 -5.22 -5.76
C LEU A 67 7.88 -4.12 -5.09
N TYR A 68 7.75 -2.98 -5.74
CA TYR A 68 6.80 -1.96 -5.35
C TYR A 68 6.05 -1.37 -6.54
N ALA A 69 4.83 -0.89 -6.29
CA ALA A 69 3.99 -0.19 -7.26
C ALA A 69 3.42 1.08 -6.64
N THR A 70 3.07 2.05 -7.49
CA THR A 70 2.59 3.36 -7.08
C THR A 70 1.09 3.53 -7.32
N PHE A 71 0.41 4.12 -6.34
CA PHE A 71 -1.00 4.47 -6.37
C PHE A 71 -1.15 5.96 -6.04
N ARG A 72 -1.32 6.77 -7.08
CA ARG A 72 -1.46 8.22 -6.93
C ARG A 72 -2.91 8.56 -6.60
N LYS A 73 -3.15 9.23 -5.47
CA LYS A 73 -4.50 9.67 -5.08
C LYS A 73 -4.82 11.08 -5.54
N ASN A 74 -3.83 11.97 -5.53
CA ASN A 74 -3.98 13.33 -6.04
C ASN A 74 -2.61 13.91 -6.44
N LYS A 75 -2.53 15.23 -6.69
CA LYS A 75 -1.28 15.88 -7.09
C LYS A 75 -0.19 15.78 -6.01
N ALA A 76 -0.56 15.80 -4.73
CA ALA A 76 0.31 15.84 -3.58
C ALA A 76 0.61 14.47 -2.96
N THR A 77 -0.30 13.50 -3.06
CA THR A 77 -0.22 12.22 -2.36
C THR A 77 -0.13 11.04 -3.32
N GLN A 78 0.95 10.26 -3.15
CA GLN A 78 1.22 9.01 -3.82
C GLN A 78 1.56 7.93 -2.78
N TRP A 79 0.88 6.80 -2.88
CA TRP A 79 1.13 5.62 -2.07
C TRP A 79 2.07 4.65 -2.79
N TYR A 80 2.92 4.00 -2.01
CA TYR A 80 3.86 2.97 -2.43
C TYR A 80 3.48 1.67 -1.74
N VAL A 81 3.19 0.64 -2.53
CA VAL A 81 2.79 -0.68 -2.05
C VAL A 81 3.92 -1.65 -2.35
N PHE A 82 4.51 -2.24 -1.31
CA PHE A 82 5.63 -3.17 -1.41
C PHE A 82 5.14 -4.61 -1.21
N PHE A 83 5.53 -5.51 -2.11
CA PHE A 83 5.01 -6.86 -2.17
C PHE A 83 6.00 -7.86 -2.74
N ASN A 84 5.77 -9.15 -2.45
CA ASN A 84 6.35 -10.24 -3.23
C ASN A 84 5.24 -10.93 -4.04
N VAL A 85 5.65 -11.58 -5.13
CA VAL A 85 4.76 -12.37 -5.97
C VAL A 85 5.18 -13.83 -5.87
N TYR A 86 4.22 -14.70 -5.63
CA TYR A 86 4.40 -16.15 -5.57
C TYR A 86 3.45 -16.81 -6.55
N GLN A 87 3.89 -17.90 -7.18
CA GLN A 87 3.01 -18.76 -7.96
C GLN A 87 2.74 -20.03 -7.16
N LYS A 88 1.47 -20.34 -6.95
CA LYS A 88 1.03 -21.56 -6.28
C LYS A 88 -0.18 -22.13 -7.01
N ASP A 89 -0.12 -23.41 -7.39
CA ASP A 89 -1.21 -24.12 -8.05
C ASP A 89 -1.75 -23.40 -9.31
N GLY A 90 -0.85 -22.78 -10.09
CA GLY A 90 -1.20 -21.99 -11.27
C GLY A 90 -1.76 -20.59 -10.98
N GLU A 91 -1.96 -20.23 -9.71
CA GLU A 91 -2.40 -18.90 -9.29
C GLU A 91 -1.23 -18.00 -8.87
N MET A 92 -1.24 -16.77 -9.38
CA MET A 92 -0.35 -15.70 -8.93
C MET A 92 -0.91 -15.02 -7.68
N ILE A 93 -0.11 -15.03 -6.60
CA ILE A 93 -0.44 -14.46 -5.29
C ILE A 93 0.52 -13.31 -4.98
N PHE A 94 -0.05 -12.13 -4.79
CA PHE A 94 0.63 -10.91 -4.40
C PHE A 94 0.50 -10.73 -2.89
N ILE A 95 1.62 -10.79 -2.17
CA ILE A 95 1.66 -10.61 -0.72
C ILE A 95 2.21 -9.23 -0.42
N ILE A 96 1.35 -8.31 -0.01
CA ILE A 96 1.71 -6.96 0.42
C ILE A 96 2.32 -7.03 1.81
N ARG A 97 3.56 -6.55 1.91
CA ARG A 97 4.37 -6.60 3.13
C ARG A 97 4.52 -5.23 3.80
N TYR A 98 4.43 -4.16 3.02
CA TYR A 98 4.53 -2.80 3.53
C TYR A 98 3.81 -1.81 2.63
N ILE A 99 3.30 -0.73 3.21
CA ILE A 99 2.68 0.38 2.49
C ILE A 99 3.06 1.70 3.17
N SER A 100 3.35 2.72 2.36
CA SER A 100 3.56 4.08 2.85
C SER A 100 3.30 5.12 1.76
N ASN A 101 3.43 6.40 2.08
CA ASN A 101 3.25 7.49 1.12
C ASN A 101 4.52 8.32 0.92
N ASN A 102 4.49 9.17 -0.09
CA ASN A 102 5.60 10.05 -0.45
C ASN A 102 6.02 11.02 0.65
N HIS A 103 5.16 11.36 1.61
CA HIS A 103 5.54 12.24 2.72
C HIS A 103 6.46 11.54 3.74
N VAL A 104 6.51 10.21 3.73
CA VAL A 104 7.30 9.42 4.68
C VAL A 104 8.48 8.73 3.99
N THR A 105 8.25 8.14 2.82
CA THR A 105 9.22 7.19 2.22
C THR A 105 9.88 7.65 0.93
N ALA A 106 9.55 8.83 0.39
CA ALA A 106 10.13 9.30 -0.87
C ALA A 106 11.67 9.40 -0.84
N GLN A 107 12.24 9.75 0.31
CA GLN A 107 13.69 9.85 0.49
C GLN A 107 14.45 8.50 0.45
N TYR A 108 13.72 7.37 0.50
CA TYR A 108 14.29 6.03 0.50
C TYR A 108 14.03 5.26 -0.80
N LEU A 109 13.43 5.92 -1.80
CA LEU A 109 12.93 5.34 -3.05
C LEU A 109 13.83 5.59 -4.27
#